data_AF-A0A2E2ZK42-F1
#
_entry.id   AF-A0A2E2ZK42-F1
#
_cell.length_a   1.000
_cell.length_b   1.000
_cell.length_c   1.000
_cell.angle_alpha   90.00
_cell.angle_beta   90.00
_cell.angle_gamma   90.00
#
_symmetry.space_group_name_H-M   'P 1'
#
loop_
_entity.id
_entity.type
_entity.pdbx_description
1 polymer ?
#
loop_
_entity_poly.entity_id
_entity_poly.type
_entity_poly.pdbx_seq_one_letter_code
_entity_poly.pdbx_strand_id
1 'polypeptide(L)' 'MIRLAYVTLREGEDSEALLKRFQTTMQRSGILRELRNRRFFRSKGEQSRLDRQRSIRRLRRRRRGTNKK' A
#
# COMPACT_ATOMS: atom_id res chain seq x y z
N MET A 1 0.32 -13.97 -4.36
CA MET A 1 -0.18 -13.88 -5.75
C MET A 1 -0.68 -12.45 -5.97
N ILE A 2 -0.17 -11.75 -6.97
CA ILE A 2 -0.61 -10.39 -7.30
C ILE A 2 -2.03 -10.51 -7.87
N ARG A 3 -3.04 -9.95 -7.19
CA ARG A 3 -4.35 -9.74 -7.81
C ARG A 3 -4.29 -8.45 -8.60
N LEU A 4 -4.54 -8.53 -9.90
CA LEU A 4 -4.71 -7.36 -10.75
C LEU A 4 -5.82 -6.48 -10.12
N ALA A 5 -5.51 -5.21 -9.88
CA ALA A 5 -6.52 -4.28 -9.39
C ALA A 5 -7.43 -3.90 -10.56
N TYR A 6 -8.62 -4.48 -10.61
CA TYR A 6 -9.66 -4.10 -11.57
C TYR A 6 -10.96 -3.78 -10.82
N VAL A 7 -11.76 -2.87 -11.39
CA VAL A 7 -13.10 -2.53 -10.90
C VAL A 7 -14.04 -2.44 -12.09
N THR A 8 -15.30 -2.79 -11.89
CA THR A 8 -16.37 -2.58 -12.85
C THR A 8 -17.27 -1.45 -12.38
N LEU A 9 -17.82 -0.69 -13.33
CA LEU A 9 -18.81 0.35 -13.06
C LEU A 9 -20.07 -0.29 -12.46
N ARG A 10 -20.62 0.33 -11.42
CA ARG A 10 -21.91 -0.07 -10.82
C ARG A 10 -23.04 0.80 -11.38
N GLU A 11 -24.26 0.29 -11.33
CA GLU A 11 -25.44 1.07 -11.71
C GLU A 11 -25.56 2.33 -10.83
N GLY A 12 -25.79 3.47 -11.47
CA GLY A 12 -25.91 4.76 -10.80
C GLY A 12 -24.63 5.29 -10.14
N GLU A 13 -23.48 4.65 -10.36
CA GLU A 13 -22.21 5.11 -9.80
C GLU A 13 -21.64 6.29 -10.58
N ASP A 14 -21.29 7.35 -9.85
CA ASP A 14 -20.57 8.48 -10.41
C ASP A 14 -19.11 8.12 -10.80
N SER A 15 -18.59 8.80 -11.82
CA SER A 15 -17.25 8.56 -12.35
C SER A 15 -16.15 8.78 -11.31
N GLU A 16 -16.31 9.76 -10.41
CA GLU A 16 -15.33 10.03 -9.37
C GLU A 16 -15.33 8.93 -8.30
N ALA A 17 -16.51 8.37 -7.98
CA ALA A 17 -16.66 7.26 -7.06
C ALA A 17 -15.97 5.99 -7.60
N LEU A 18 -16.13 5.69 -8.90
CA LEU A 18 -15.43 4.58 -9.55
C LEU A 18 -13.91 4.74 -9.44
N LEU A 19 -13.39 5.95 -9.72
CA LEU A 19 -11.95 6.23 -9.62
C LEU A 19 -11.42 6.05 -8.20
N LYS A 20 -12.15 6.53 -7.18
CA LYS A 20 -11.79 6.34 -5.77
C LYS A 20 -11.71 4.87 -5.38
N ARG A 21 -12.67 4.05 -5.85
CA ARG A 21 -12.63 2.59 -5.63
C ARG A 21 -11.43 1.96 -6.32
N PHE A 22 -11.15 2.30 -7.56
CA PHE A 22 -9.99 1.81 -8.30
C PHE A 22 -8.68 2.13 -7.56
N GLN A 23 -8.49 3.39 -7.17
CA GLN A 23 -7.32 3.84 -6.41
C GLN A 23 -7.17 3.08 -5.08
N THR A 24 -8.28 2.88 -4.36
CA THR A 24 -8.29 2.11 -3.10
C THR A 24 -7.89 0.66 -3.33
N THR A 25 -8.45 -0.01 -4.35
CA THR A 25 -8.10 -1.38 -4.73
C THR A 25 -6.63 -1.49 -5.14
N MET A 26 -6.12 -0.54 -5.92
CA MET A 26 -4.70 -0.45 -6.28
C MET A 26 -3.80 -0.32 -5.04
N GLN A 27 -4.14 0.58 -4.11
CA GLN A 27 -3.38 0.76 -2.88
C GLN A 27 -3.40 -0.51 -2.02
N ARG A 28 -4.56 -1.18 -1.89
CA ARG A 28 -4.70 -2.44 -1.14
C ARG A 28 -3.93 -3.59 -1.78
N SER A 29 -3.90 -3.68 -3.11
CA SER A 29 -3.15 -4.71 -3.82
C SER A 29 -1.63 -4.63 -3.56
N GLY A 30 -1.12 -3.43 -3.27
CA GLY A 30 0.30 -3.19 -3.01
C GLY A 30 1.20 -3.32 -4.25
N ILE A 31 0.64 -3.49 -5.46
CA ILE A 31 1.40 -3.76 -6.69
C ILE A 31 2.48 -2.71 -6.98
N LEU A 32 2.16 -1.41 -6.83
CA LEU A 32 3.13 -0.33 -7.04
C LEU A 32 4.27 -0.35 -6.00
N ARG A 33 4.01 -0.81 -4.78
CA ARG A 33 5.05 -0.95 -3.74
C ARG A 33 5.95 -2.15 -4.06
N GLU A 34 5.37 -3.23 -4.55
CA GLU A 34 6.10 -4.42 -4.94
C GLU A 34 7.02 -4.16 -6.14
N LEU A 35 6.50 -3.59 -7.23
CA LEU A 35 7.29 -3.23 -8.41
C LEU A 35 8.47 -2.32 -8.03
N ARG A 36 8.23 -1.32 -7.17
CA ARG A 36 9.29 -0.44 -6.65
C ARG A 36 10.35 -1.18 -5.83
N ASN A 37 9.96 -2.20 -5.05
CA ASN A 37 10.91 -2.99 -4.28
C ASN A 37 11.73 -3.93 -5.16
N ARG A 38 11.15 -4.41 -6.28
CA ARG A 38 11.80 -5.28 -7.26
C ARG A 38 12.64 -4.52 -8.31
N ARG A 39 12.51 -3.19 -8.38
CA ARG A 39 13.19 -2.34 -9.38
C ARG A 39 14.71 -2.51 -9.41
N PHE A 40 15.32 -2.75 -8.25
CA PHE A 40 16.77 -2.95 -8.12
C PHE A 40 17.05 -4.14 -7.20
N PHE A 41 18.19 -4.79 -7.42
CA PHE A 41 18.67 -5.83 -6.53
C PHE A 41 18.89 -5.27 -5.11
N ARG A 42 18.50 -6.05 -4.11
CA ARG A 42 18.76 -5.77 -2.70
C ARG A 42 19.25 -7.04 -2.05
N SER A 43 20.32 -6.93 -1.25
CA SER A 43 20.80 -8.05 -0.47
C SER A 43 19.81 -8.41 0.65
N LYS A 44 19.90 -9.63 1.18
CA LYS A 44 19.07 -10.07 2.32
C LYS A 44 19.25 -9.14 3.54
N GLY A 45 20.48 -8.71 3.81
CA GLY A 45 20.79 -7.79 4.90
C GLY A 45 20.17 -6.41 4.72
N GLU A 46 20.21 -5.86 3.49
CA GLU A 46 19.57 -4.58 3.19
C GLU A 46 18.05 -4.67 3.37
N GLN A 47 17.43 -5.74 2.87
CA GLN A 47 16.00 -5.97 3.00
C GLN A 47 15.58 -6.05 4.48
N SER A 48 16.30 -6.81 5.31
CA SER A 48 16.06 -6.90 6.76
C SER A 48 16.18 -5.55 7.47
N ARG A 49 17.18 -4.74 7.10
CA ARG A 49 17.35 -3.38 7.63
C ARG A 49 16.17 -2.47 7.28
N LEU A 50 15.72 -2.50 6.03
CA LEU A 50 14.58 -1.71 5.55
C LEU A 50 13.26 -2.11 6.24
N ASP A 51 13.03 -3.41 6.44
CA ASP A 51 11.83 -3.90 7.10
C ASP A 51 11.81 -3.58 8.60
N ARG A 52 12.97 -3.67 9.29
CA ARG A 52 13.12 -3.20 10.67
C ARG A 52 12.85 -1.69 10.80
N GLN A 53 13.38 -0.87 9.91
CA GLN A 53 13.08 0.57 9.92
C GLN A 53 11.60 0.84 9.67
N ARG A 54 10.98 0.09 8.73
CA ARG A 54 9.56 0.22 8.40
C ARG A 54 8.67 -0.18 9.58
N SER A 55 8.99 -1.25 10.31
CA SER A 55 8.21 -1.68 11.49
C SER A 55 8.28 -0.65 12.62
N ILE A 56 9.47 -0.12 12.92
CA ILE A 56 9.67 0.95 13.92
C ILE A 56 8.86 2.20 13.53
N ARG A 57 8.90 2.62 12.26
CA ARG A 57 8.11 3.76 11.78
C ARG A 57 6.60 3.53 11.95
N ARG A 58 6.10 2.32 11.64
CA ARG A 58 4.69 1.96 11.85
C ARG A 58 4.29 2.04 13.33
N LEU A 59 5.12 1.50 14.22
CA LEU A 59 4.89 1.54 15.67
C LEU A 59 4.83 3.00 16.18
N ARG A 60 5.79 3.84 15.77
CA ARG A 60 5.83 5.27 16.14
C ARG A 60 4.57 6.01 15.68
N ARG A 61 4.09 5.75 14.45
CA ARG A 61 2.84 6.35 13.94
C ARG A 61 1.61 5.92 14.75
N ARG A 62 1.50 4.64 15.12
CA ARG A 62 0.41 4.14 15.96
C ARG A 62 0.38 4.84 17.32
N ARG A 63 1.53 4.94 17.99
CA ARG A 63 1.66 5.63 19.29
C ARG A 63 1.27 7.11 19.24
N ARG A 64 1.59 7.81 18.14
CA ARG A 64 1.17 9.21 17.95
C ARG A 64 -0.33 9.36 17.71
N GLY A 65 -0.94 8.42 16.99
CA GLY A 65 -2.38 8.43 16.72
C GLY A 65 -3.25 8.14 17.95
N THR A 66 -2.75 7.36 18.91
CA THR A 66 -3.44 7.08 20.18
C THR A 66 -3.43 8.27 21.15
N ASN A 67 -2.40 9.12 21.10
CA ASN A 67 -2.28 10.33 21.94
C ASN A 67 -3.16 11.51 21.47
N LYS A 68 -4.01 11.31 20.46
CA LYS A 68 -4.92 12.32 19.92
C LYS A 68 -6.39 12.07 20.29
N LYS A 69 -6.62 11.17 21.24
CA LYS A 69 -7.89 10.97 21.95
C LYS A 69 -7.72 11.43 23.39
#